data_AF-O46282-F1
#
_entry.id   AF-O46282-F1
#
_cell.length_a   1.000
_cell.length_b   1.000
_cell.length_c   1.000
_cell.angle_alpha   90.00
_cell.angle_beta   90.00
_cell.angle_gamma   90.00
#
_symmetry.space_group_name_H-M   'P 1'
#
loop_
_entity.id
_entity.type
_entity.pdbx_description
1 polymer ?
#
loop_
_entity_poly.entity_id
_entity_poly.type
_entity_poly.pdbx_seq_one_letter_code
_entity_poly.pdbx_strand_id
1 'polypeptide(L)' 'ECKSHGMSGSCTVKTCWMRLANFRVIGDNLKARFDGATRVQVSKSLPQSSNAVAVISP' A
#
# COMPACT_ATOMS: atom_id res chain seq x y z
N GLU A 1 -17.12 -2.23 4.54
CA GLU A 1 -18.09 -3.16 5.18
C GLU A 1 -19.46 -2.54 5.14
N CYS A 2 -20.55 -3.31 5.06
CA CYS A 2 -21.90 -2.80 5.21
C CYS A 2 -22.75 -3.74 6.07
N LYS A 3 -23.66 -3.19 6.85
CA LYS A 3 -24.68 -3.95 7.59
C LYS A 3 -26.07 -3.50 7.21
N SER A 4 -26.86 -4.46 6.75
CA SER A 4 -28.28 -4.29 6.45
C SER A 4 -29.12 -4.24 7.72
N HIS A 5 -30.14 -3.39 7.72
CA HIS A 5 -31.17 -3.37 8.74
C HIS A 5 -32.46 -2.89 8.08
N GLY A 6 -33.32 -3.85 7.75
CA GLY A 6 -34.65 -3.62 7.20
C GLY A 6 -35.65 -4.56 7.85
N MET A 7 -36.94 -4.29 7.64
CA MET A 7 -38.02 -5.09 8.20
C MET A 7 -37.86 -6.56 7.79
N SER A 8 -37.96 -7.47 8.75
CA SER A 8 -37.73 -8.91 8.55
C SER A 8 -36.35 -9.28 7.98
N GLY A 9 -35.34 -8.44 8.19
CA GLY A 9 -33.97 -8.70 7.70
C GLY A 9 -33.73 -8.28 6.25
N SER A 10 -34.62 -7.49 5.64
CA SER A 10 -34.43 -6.99 4.28
C SER A 10 -33.18 -6.10 4.15
N CYS A 11 -32.52 -6.18 2.99
CA CYS A 11 -31.35 -5.35 2.66
C CYS A 11 -31.71 -4.00 2.01
N THR A 12 -32.93 -3.52 2.21
CA THR A 12 -33.45 -2.27 1.61
C THR A 12 -32.76 -1.04 2.17
N VAL A 13 -32.36 -1.07 3.44
CA VAL A 13 -31.54 -0.05 4.09
C VAL A 13 -30.27 -0.71 4.62
N LYS A 14 -29.13 -0.08 4.36
CA LYS A 14 -27.83 -0.53 4.87
C LYS A 14 -26.96 0.66 5.23
N THR A 15 -26.19 0.49 6.29
CA THR A 15 -25.13 1.44 6.64
C THR A 15 -23.80 0.82 6.30
N CYS A 16 -22.95 1.57 5.62
CA CYS A 16 -21.60 1.18 5.26
C CYS A 16 -20.58 2.00 6.03
N TRP A 17 -19.44 1.39 6.33
CA TRP A 17 -18.29 2.06 6.92
C TRP A 17 -17.00 1.59 6.26
N MET A 18 -16.02 2.49 6.28
CA MET A 18 -14.66 2.16 5.89
C MET A 18 -14.06 1.24 6.94
N ARG A 19 -13.38 0.20 6.48
CA ARG A 19 -12.56 -0.69 7.31
C ARG A 19 -11.24 -0.87 6.60
N LEU A 20 -10.18 -1.00 7.39
CA LEU A 20 -8.91 -1.51 6.90
C LEU A 20 -9.10 -2.87 6.23
N ALA A 21 -8.36 -3.10 5.14
CA ALA A 21 -8.30 -4.41 4.53
C ALA A 21 -7.70 -5.43 5.50
N ASN A 22 -7.92 -6.73 5.23
CA ASN A 22 -7.26 -7.79 6.00
C ASN A 22 -5.74 -7.58 5.96
N PHE A 23 -5.09 -7.73 7.11
CA PHE A 23 -3.65 -7.55 7.23
C PHE A 23 -2.84 -8.36 6.22
N ARG A 24 -3.30 -9.55 5.83
CA ARG A 24 -2.65 -10.36 4.78
C ARG A 24 -2.58 -9.63 3.44
N VAL A 25 -3.69 -9.00 3.02
CA VAL A 25 -3.75 -8.23 1.76
C VAL A 25 -2.79 -7.03 1.81
N ILE A 26 -2.71 -6.36 2.96
CA ILE A 26 -1.76 -5.26 3.17
C ILE A 26 -0.32 -5.79 3.12
N GLY A 27 -0.04 -6.90 3.80
CA GLY A 27 1.26 -7.56 3.82
C GLY A 27 1.71 -7.98 2.43
N ASP A 28 0.83 -8.58 1.63
CA ASP A 28 1.12 -9.00 0.27
C ASP A 28 1.42 -7.79 -0.63
N ASN A 29 0.69 -6.67 -0.47
CA ASN A 29 0.97 -5.45 -1.21
C ASN A 29 2.35 -4.86 -0.86
N LEU A 30 2.68 -4.83 0.43
CA LEU A 30 3.98 -4.36 0.91
C LEU A 30 5.10 -5.27 0.44
N LYS A 31 4.90 -6.59 0.49
CA LYS A 31 5.86 -7.58 0.02
C LYS A 31 6.11 -7.43 -1.49
N ALA A 32 5.07 -7.29 -2.30
CA ALA A 32 5.24 -7.08 -3.74
C ALA A 32 6.04 -5.81 -4.06
N ARG A 33 5.81 -4.72 -3.31
CA ARG A 33 6.59 -3.48 -3.44
C ARG A 33 8.03 -3.65 -2.97
N PHE A 34 8.26 -4.44 -1.93
CA PHE A 34 9.59 -4.74 -1.42
C PHE A 34 10.38 -5.62 -2.40
N ASP A 35 9.77 -6.67 -2.93
CA ASP A 35 10.40 -7.60 -3.88
C ASP A 35 10.75 -6.89 -5.20
N GLY A 36 9.99 -5.86 -5.59
CA GLY A 36 10.27 -4.99 -6.73
C GLY A 36 11.05 -3.71 -6.40
N ALA A 37 11.50 -3.52 -5.15
CA ALA A 37 12.17 -2.29 -4.76
C ALA A 37 13.60 -2.24 -5.32
N THR A 38 13.99 -1.07 -5.84
CA THR A 38 15.36 -0.86 -6.31
C THR A 38 16.28 -0.51 -5.15
N ARG A 39 17.42 -1.20 -5.05
CA ARG A 39 18.45 -0.89 -4.06
C ARG A 39 19.18 0.38 -4.46
N VAL A 40 19.26 1.34 -3.55
CA VAL A 40 20.01 2.60 -3.76
C VAL A 40 21.12 2.71 -2.72
N GLN A 41 22.31 3.12 -3.16
CA GLN A 41 23.40 3.51 -2.25
C GLN A 41 23.45 5.03 -2.15
N VAL A 42 23.58 5.53 -0.92
CA VAL A 42 23.81 6.95 -0.68
C VAL A 42 25.29 7.23 -0.86
N SER A 43 25.68 7.79 -2.00
CA SER A 43 27.01 8.35 -2.21
C SER A 43 27.15 9.60 -1.35
N LYS A 44 27.80 9.49 -0.18
CA LYS A 44 28.24 10.66 0.60
C LYS A 44 29.48 11.26 -0.07
N SER A 45 29.30 11.94 -1.19
CA SER A 45 30.34 12.81 -1.75
C SER A 45 29.71 14.15 -2.07
N LEU A 46 30.34 15.19 -1.52
CA LEU A 46 30.27 16.63 -1.80
C LEU A 46 29.50 17.09 -3.05
N PRO A 47 28.98 18.34 -3.05
CA PRO A 47 27.96 18.79 -3.99
C PRO A 47 28.46 18.71 -5.44
N GLN A 48 27.96 17.75 -6.19
CA GLN A 48 27.83 17.88 -7.63
C GLN A 48 26.39 17.62 -8.03
N SER A 49 25.74 18.74 -8.30
CA SER A 49 24.82 18.97 -9.41
C SER A 49 24.53 17.74 -10.29
N SER A 50 23.23 17.49 -10.48
CA SER A 50 22.59 16.68 -11.54
C SER A 50 22.29 15.21 -11.20
N ASN A 51 21.17 14.97 -10.52
CA ASN A 51 20.22 13.86 -10.77
C ASN A 51 20.77 12.46 -11.12
N ALA A 52 21.73 11.92 -10.36
CA ALA A 52 22.15 10.53 -10.50
C ALA A 52 21.93 9.75 -9.20
N VAL A 53 20.67 9.34 -8.96
CA VAL A 53 20.41 8.25 -8.01
C VAL A 53 20.93 6.98 -8.67
N ALA A 54 22.07 6.47 -8.22
CA ALA A 54 22.58 5.17 -8.65
C ALA A 54 21.65 4.08 -8.09
N VAL A 55 20.65 3.73 -8.91
CA VAL A 55 19.83 2.54 -8.74
C VAL A 55 20.73 1.33 -9.01
N ILE A 56 21.19 0.71 -7.93
CA ILE A 56 21.94 -0.53 -7.97
C ILE A 56 20.91 -1.61 -8.22
N SER A 57 20.70 -1.87 -9.50
CA SER A 57 19.99 -3.06 -9.95
C SER A 57 20.85 -4.28 -9.60
N PRO A 58 20.27 -5.39 -9.11
CA PRO A 58 20.95 -6.68 -9.17
C PRO A 58 21.20 -7.11 -10.62
#